data_AF-A0A956HKH8-F1
#
_entry.id   AF-A0A956HKH8-F1
#
_cell.length_a   1.000
_cell.length_b   1.000
_cell.length_c   1.000
_cell.angle_alpha   90.00
_cell.angle_beta   90.00
_cell.angle_gamma   90.00
#
_symmetry.space_group_name_H-M   'P 1'
#
loop_
_entity.id
_entity.type
_entity.pdbx_description
1 polymer ?
#
loop_
_entity_poly.entity_id
_entity_poly.type
_entity_poly.pdbx_seq_one_letter_code
_entity_poly.pdbx_strand_id
1 'polypeptide(L)'
;MKIEYSCHDCDCSFPLTITDWEHRTSLEEGRQETCPKCHQRVGFGLAECHACGQRFPLRMGHWHVLCNTAEGDCPRCGAAYLSLCTC
;
A
#
# COMPACT_ATOMS: atom_id res chain seq x y z
N MET A 1 17.91 -2.78 4.09
CA MET A 1 17.67 -1.60 4.94
C MET A 1 16.50 -1.83 5.90
N LYS A 2 16.37 -0.99 6.94
CA LYS A 2 15.30 -1.04 7.93
C LYS A 2 14.55 0.28 7.88
N ILE A 3 13.24 0.24 7.66
CA ILE A 3 12.39 1.44 7.64
C ILE A 3 11.36 1.37 8.78
N GLU A 4 10.85 2.53 9.18
CA GLU A 4 9.72 2.61 10.11
C GLU A 4 8.42 2.63 9.30
N TYR A 5 7.58 1.63 9.52
CA TYR A 5 6.30 1.50 8.84
C TYR A 5 5.16 1.70 9.82
N SER A 6 4.21 2.57 9.47
CA SER A 6 2.99 2.82 10.23
C SER A 6 1.82 2.06 9.61
N CYS A 7 1.24 1.11 10.35
CA CYS A 7 0.07 0.38 9.88
C CYS A 7 -1.20 1.24 10.00
N HIS A 8 -1.96 1.36 8.92
CA HIS A 8 -3.16 2.20 8.84
C HIS A 8 -4.36 1.63 9.60
N ASP A 9 -4.48 0.31 9.70
CA ASP A 9 -5.60 -0.33 10.43
C ASP A 9 -5.48 -0.18 11.96
N CYS A 10 -4.26 -0.15 12.52
CA CYS A 10 -4.01 -0.11 13.97
C CYS A 10 -3.31 1.18 14.46
N ASP A 11 -2.92 2.05 13.52
CA ASP A 11 -2.07 3.24 13.70
C ASP A 11 -0.78 2.95 14.50
N CYS A 12 -0.21 1.76 14.28
CA CYS A 12 0.94 1.29 15.03
C CYS A 12 2.19 1.27 14.15
N SER A 13 3.25 1.92 14.63
CA SER A 13 4.56 1.94 13.98
C SER A 13 5.40 0.75 14.39
N PHE A 14 6.05 0.12 13.42
CA PHE A 14 7.00 -0.97 13.67
C PHE A 14 8.08 -1.00 12.60
N PRO A 15 9.26 -1.55 12.93
CA PRO A 15 10.33 -1.65 11.96
C PRO A 15 10.08 -2.76 10.94
N LEU A 16 10.32 -2.45 9.67
CA LEU A 16 10.24 -3.37 8.56
C LEU A 16 11.60 -3.45 7.86
N THR A 17 12.12 -4.65 7.67
CA THR A 17 13.40 -4.87 6.98
C THR A 17 13.12 -5.13 5.51
N ILE A 18 13.54 -4.23 4.62
CA ILE A 18 13.36 -4.37 3.17
C ILE A 18 14.71 -4.27 2.47
N THR A 19 14.81 -4.77 1.25
CA THR A 19 15.97 -4.58 0.39
C THR A 19 15.94 -3.21 -0.27
N ASP A 20 17.09 -2.74 -0.76
CA ASP A 20 17.18 -1.50 -1.54
C ASP A 20 16.44 -1.59 -2.88
N TRP A 21 16.22 -2.81 -3.36
CA TRP A 21 15.36 -3.08 -4.51
C TRP A 21 13.90 -2.83 -4.17
N GLU A 22 13.38 -3.44 -3.10
CA GLU A 22 11.99 -3.26 -2.65
C GLU A 22 11.68 -1.82 -2.23
N HIS A 23 12.68 -1.10 -1.71
CA HIS A 23 12.54 0.33 -1.42
C HIS A 23 12.28 1.18 -2.67
N ARG A 24 12.82 0.79 -3.83
CA ARG A 24 12.68 1.50 -5.12
C ARG A 24 11.58 0.92 -6.01
N THR A 25 11.04 -0.23 -5.64
CA THR A 25 10.06 -0.98 -6.43
C THR A 25 8.96 -1.47 -5.50
N SER A 26 8.70 -2.78 -5.48
CA SER A 26 7.72 -3.46 -4.66
C SER A 26 8.34 -4.57 -3.82
N LEU A 27 7.64 -5.02 -2.78
CA LEU A 27 7.93 -6.29 -2.12
C LEU A 27 7.84 -7.45 -3.12
N GLU A 28 8.66 -8.48 -2.91
CA GLU A 28 8.65 -9.69 -3.72
C GLU A 28 7.27 -10.37 -3.77
N GLU A 29 6.92 -10.92 -4.93
CA GLU A 29 5.66 -11.63 -5.15
C GLU A 29 5.64 -12.93 -4.31
N GLY A 30 5.00 -12.88 -3.14
CA GLY A 30 5.02 -13.95 -2.14
C GLY A 30 5.43 -13.48 -0.74
N ARG A 31 6.03 -12.29 -0.65
CA ARG A 31 6.36 -11.67 0.62
C ARG A 31 5.12 -11.04 1.24
N GLN A 32 4.58 -11.70 2.26
CA GLN A 32 3.37 -11.28 2.99
C GLN A 32 3.76 -10.75 4.36
N GLU A 33 4.25 -9.51 4.38
CA GLU A 33 4.51 -8.83 5.65
C GLU A 33 3.16 -8.46 6.29
N THR A 34 3.03 -8.70 7.59
CA THR A 34 1.82 -8.41 8.35
C THR A 34 2.14 -7.53 9.55
N CYS A 35 1.23 -6.63 9.88
CA CYS A 35 1.32 -5.85 11.09
C CYS A 35 1.42 -6.79 12.32
N PRO A 36 2.41 -6.60 13.21
CA PRO A 36 2.59 -7.45 14.39
C PRO A 36 1.46 -7.30 15.43
N LYS A 37 0.65 -6.25 15.35
CA LYS A 37 -0.43 -5.95 16.31
C LYS A 37 -1.81 -6.40 15.82
N CYS A 38 -2.19 -6.06 14.59
CA CYS A 38 -3.52 -6.37 14.04
C CYS A 38 -3.51 -7.49 13.00
N HIS A 39 -2.33 -8.02 12.65
CA HIS A 39 -2.13 -9.09 11.66
C HIS A 39 -2.67 -8.78 10.26
N GLN A 40 -3.04 -7.53 9.98
CA GLN A 40 -3.39 -7.09 8.65
C GLN A 40 -2.14 -7.02 7.77
N ARG A 41 -2.30 -7.34 6.49
CA ARG A 41 -1.22 -7.21 5.51
C ARG A 41 -0.73 -5.77 5.42
N VAL A 42 0.58 -5.60 5.38
CA VAL A 42 1.20 -4.31 5.07
C VAL A 42 1.16 -4.10 3.56
N GLY A 43 1.01 -2.86 3.11
CA GLY A 43 0.88 -2.56 1.68
C GLY A 43 -0.45 -1.95 1.27
N PHE A 44 -0.90 -0.94 2.00
CA PHE A 44 -1.97 -0.06 1.55
C PHE A 44 -1.36 1.28 1.10
N GLY A 45 -1.87 1.81 -0.01
CA GLY A 45 -1.66 3.19 -0.44
C GLY A 45 -2.96 3.98 -0.26
N LEU A 46 -2.88 5.29 0.01
CA LEU A 46 -4.06 6.16 -0.07
C LEU A 46 -4.26 6.58 -1.52
N ALA A 47 -5.38 6.18 -2.12
CA ALA A 47 -5.79 6.61 -3.45
C ALA A 47 -6.87 7.70 -3.34
N GLU A 48 -6.82 8.72 -4.19
CA GLU A 48 -7.86 9.74 -4.33
C GLU A 48 -8.64 9.55 -5.62
N CYS A 49 -9.96 9.67 -5.57
CA CYS A 49 -10.83 9.47 -6.73
C CYS A 49 -10.88 10.68 -7.61
N HIS A 50 -10.39 10.55 -8.85
CA HIS A 50 -10.56 11.60 -9.85
C HIS A 50 -12.02 11.85 -10.19
N ALA A 51 -12.91 10.85 -10.04
CA ALA A 51 -14.34 11.00 -10.34
C ALA A 51 -15.14 11.68 -9.21
N CYS A 52 -14.88 11.33 -7.94
CA CYS A 52 -15.66 11.82 -6.80
C CYS A 52 -14.87 12.50 -5.67
N GLY A 53 -13.56 12.65 -5.83
CA GLY A 53 -12.64 13.25 -4.85
C GLY A 53 -12.39 12.41 -3.59
N GLN A 54 -13.00 11.22 -3.48
CA GLN A 54 -12.90 10.40 -2.28
C GLN A 54 -11.49 9.83 -2.12
N ARG A 55 -10.89 10.04 -0.94
CA ARG A 55 -9.69 9.31 -0.52
C ARG A 55 -10.06 8.01 0.15
N PHE A 56 -9.39 6.91 -0.20
CA PHE A 56 -9.58 5.63 0.47
C PHE A 56 -8.31 4.77 0.45
N PRO A 57 -8.10 3.91 1.45
CA PRO A 57 -7.00 2.96 1.46
C PRO A 57 -7.24 1.88 0.42
N LEU A 58 -6.23 1.64 -0.41
CA LEU A 58 -6.28 0.58 -1.41
C LEU A 58 -5.19 -0.44 -1.11
N ARG A 59 -5.61 -1.70 -1.01
CA ARG A 59 -4.73 -2.83 -0.71
C ARG A 59 -4.04 -3.28 -1.98
N MET A 60 -2.75 -3.04 -2.06
CA MET A 60 -1.93 -3.47 -3.19
C MET A 60 -1.59 -4.95 -3.01
N GLY A 61 -1.56 -5.72 -4.10
CA GLY A 61 -1.09 -7.12 -4.05
C GLY A 61 0.37 -7.24 -3.60
N HIS A 62 1.14 -6.18 -3.79
CA HIS A 62 2.53 -6.01 -3.36
C HIS A 62 2.75 -4.56 -2.90
N TRP A 63 3.37 -4.37 -1.74
CA TRP A 63 3.64 -3.04 -1.17
C TRP A 63 4.76 -2.35 -1.93
N HIS A 64 4.58 -1.08 -2.27
CA HIS A 64 5.66 -0.21 -2.72
C HIS A 64 5.92 0.87 -1.67
N VAL A 65 7.18 1.10 -1.31
CA VAL A 65 7.54 2.12 -0.32
C VAL A 65 7.30 3.55 -0.85
N LEU A 66 7.47 3.74 -2.15
CA LEU A 66 7.41 5.03 -2.83
C LEU A 66 6.39 5.03 -3.99
N CYS A 67 5.23 4.38 -3.83
CA CYS A 67 4.24 4.34 -4.91
C CYS A 67 2.81 4.62 -4.48
N ASN A 68 2.08 5.32 -5.34
CA ASN A 68 0.64 5.58 -5.25
C ASN A 68 -0.17 4.62 -6.13
N THR A 69 0.36 3.43 -6.40
CA THR A 69 -0.27 2.45 -7.29
C THR A 69 -1.48 1.81 -6.63
N ALA A 70 -2.53 1.67 -7.40
CA ALA A 70 -3.77 1.13 -6.91
C ALA A 70 -4.61 0.58 -8.07
N GLU A 71 -5.00 -0.68 -7.95
CA GLU A 71 -6.03 -1.33 -8.78
C GLU A 71 -7.24 -1.66 -7.90
N GLY A 72 -8.44 -1.31 -8.37
CA GLY A 72 -9.69 -1.59 -7.66
C GLY A 72 -10.80 -0.59 -7.99
N ASP A 73 -11.95 -0.74 -7.34
CA ASP A 73 -13.09 0.17 -7.54
C ASP A 73 -13.20 1.17 -6.40
N CYS A 74 -13.59 2.41 -6.72
CA CYS A 74 -13.95 3.39 -5.71
C CYS A 74 -15.11 2.86 -4.85
N PRO A 75 -14.96 2.73 -3.52
CA PRO A 75 -16.03 2.20 -2.67
C PRO A 75 -17.26 3.12 -2.61
N ARG A 76 -17.14 4.37 -3.06
CA ARG A 76 -18.23 5.34 -3.06
C ARG A 76 -18.99 5.42 -4.39
N CYS A 77 -18.29 5.40 -5.52
CA CYS A 77 -18.89 5.66 -6.83
C CYS A 77 -18.70 4.53 -7.85
N GLY A 78 -17.93 3.48 -7.51
CA GLY A 78 -17.68 2.35 -8.40
C GLY A 78 -16.77 2.65 -9.59
N ALA A 79 -16.13 3.83 -9.64
CA ALA A 79 -15.16 4.13 -10.68
C ALA A 79 -13.94 3.21 -10.55
N ALA A 80 -13.57 2.56 -11.65
CA ALA A 80 -12.39 1.72 -11.73
C ALA A 80 -11.11 2.55 -11.61
N TYR A 81 -10.14 2.03 -10.87
CA TYR A 81 -8.80 2.56 -10.77
C TYR A 81 -7.82 1.63 -11.46
N LEU A 82 -7.04 2.24 -12.34
CA LEU A 82 -5.82 1.66 -12.87
C LEU A 82 -4.75 2.75 -12.78
N SER A 83 -4.06 2.83 -11.64
CA SER A 83 -2.90 3.71 -11.51
C SER A 83 -1.66 2.89 -11.88
N LEU A 84 -1.12 3.07 -13.08
CA LEU A 84 0.11 2.42 -13.51
C LEU A 84 1.28 2.96 -12.69
N CYS A 85 2.10 2.07 -12.13
CA CYS A 85 3.35 2.47 -11.48
C CYS A 85 4.24 3.19 -12.49
N THR A 86 4.57 4.46 -12.26
CA THR A 86 5.82 5.03 -12.75
C THR A 86 6.78 5.11 -11.57
N CYS A 87 7.66 4.13 -11.49
CA CYS A 87 8.76 4.05 -10.52
C CYS A 87 9.85 5.07 -10.88
#